data_AF-C2XTZ7-F1
#
_entry.id   AF-C2XTZ7-F1
#
_cell.length_a   1.000
_cell.length_b   1.000
_cell.length_c   1.000
_cell.angle_alpha   90.00
_cell.angle_beta   90.00
_cell.angle_gamma   90.00
#
_symmetry.space_group_name_H-M   'P 1'
#
loop_
_entity.id
_entity.type
_entity.pdbx_description
1 polymer ?
#
loop_
_entity_poly.entity_id
_entity_poly.type
_entity_poly.pdbx_seq_one_letter_code
_entity_poly.pdbx_strand_id
1 'polypeptide(L)'
;MESKITPHVKGDKISFDVNVQSVGRLSENWSESEEAFKNTFLKRAEQSAQQEVRQLVKHTLHKIQKEYKTDVAGFNTSLKIKYPKVWKKVEKNWDEVFSKTPIKYNVKLTIEDYGTEGA
;
A
#
# COMPACT_ATOMS: atom_id res chain seq x y z
N MET A 1 -2.72 8.80 5.96
CA MET A 1 -2.37 7.56 5.25
C MET A 1 -1.69 6.64 6.25
N GLU A 2 -2.25 5.47 6.48
CA GLU A 2 -1.69 4.44 7.35
C GLU A 2 -1.21 3.26 6.52
N SER A 3 -0.05 2.72 6.85
CA SER A 3 0.51 1.54 6.18
C SER A 3 1.02 0.52 7.19
N LYS A 4 0.68 -0.76 6.97
CA LYS A 4 1.09 -1.86 7.84
C LYS A 4 1.70 -3.00 7.04
N ILE A 5 2.93 -3.36 7.40
CA ILE A 5 3.66 -4.51 6.85
C ILE A 5 3.58 -5.65 7.86
N THR A 6 2.95 -6.77 7.47
CA THR A 6 2.79 -7.95 8.32
C THR A 6 3.60 -9.12 7.75
N PRO A 7 4.59 -9.66 8.49
CA PRO A 7 5.32 -10.85 8.08
C PRO A 7 4.52 -12.11 8.41
N HIS A 8 4.71 -13.11 7.56
CA HIS A 8 4.23 -14.48 7.74
C HIS A 8 5.38 -15.45 7.50
N VAL A 9 5.50 -16.43 8.38
CA VAL A 9 6.49 -17.50 8.23
C VAL A 9 5.78 -18.85 8.34
N LYS A 10 5.98 -19.70 7.33
CA LYS A 10 5.55 -21.11 7.33
C LYS A 10 6.75 -21.99 7.03
N GLY A 11 7.32 -22.60 8.07
CA GLY A 11 8.62 -23.28 7.97
C GLY A 11 9.71 -22.28 7.61
N ASP A 12 10.40 -22.51 6.48
CA ASP A 12 11.43 -21.60 5.96
C ASP A 12 10.89 -20.62 4.91
N LYS A 13 9.59 -20.63 4.61
CA LYS A 13 8.98 -19.71 3.65
C LYS A 13 8.54 -18.42 4.34
N ILE A 14 9.12 -17.31 3.91
CA ILE A 14 8.77 -15.95 4.33
C ILE A 14 7.80 -15.36 3.29
N SER A 15 6.78 -14.64 3.74
CA SER A 15 5.93 -13.79 2.89
C SER A 15 5.42 -12.58 3.65
N PHE A 16 4.96 -11.56 2.95
CA PHE A 16 4.44 -10.34 3.57
C PHE A 16 3.07 -9.93 3.03
N ASP A 17 2.26 -9.35 3.92
CA ASP A 17 1.08 -8.58 3.55
C ASP A 17 1.33 -7.09 3.82
N VAL A 18 1.14 -6.26 2.81
CA VAL A 18 1.23 -4.80 2.87
C VAL A 18 -0.18 -4.23 2.77
N ASN A 19 -0.67 -3.63 3.85
CA ASN A 19 -1.97 -2.98 3.86
C ASN A 19 -1.76 -1.47 3.89
N VAL A 20 -2.31 -0.77 2.90
CA VAL A 20 -2.30 0.69 2.80
C VAL A 20 -3.74 1.16 2.91
N GLN A 21 -3.99 2.04 3.87
CA GLN A 21 -5.28 2.71 4.05
C GLN A 21 -5.07 4.22 3.94
N SER A 22 -5.87 4.86 3.11
CA SER A 22 -5.84 6.32 3.01
C SER A 22 -7.25 6.87 2.99
N VAL A 23 -7.41 7.94 3.74
CA VAL A 23 -8.60 8.78 3.72
C VAL A 23 -8.22 10.04 2.95
N GLY A 24 -9.03 10.39 1.95
CA GLY A 24 -8.85 11.57 1.11
C GLY A 24 -10.07 12.49 1.17
N ARG A 25 -9.85 13.75 0.80
CA ARG A 25 -10.93 14.71 0.53
C ARG A 25 -10.83 15.14 -0.92
N LEU A 26 -11.98 15.35 -1.55
CA LEU A 26 -12.03 15.90 -2.91
C LEU A 26 -12.13 17.42 -2.78
N SER A 27 -11.21 18.16 -3.37
CA SER A 27 -11.32 19.63 -3.46
C SER A 27 -12.20 19.96 -4.66
N GLU A 28 -13.29 20.70 -4.42
CA GLU A 28 -14.26 21.33 -5.34
C GLU A 28 -14.62 20.63 -6.66
N ASN A 29 -15.93 20.49 -6.92
CA ASN A 29 -16.45 20.13 -8.23
C ASN A 29 -17.42 21.23 -8.71
N TRP A 30 -17.02 21.99 -9.72
CA TRP A 30 -17.87 22.97 -10.41
C TRP A 30 -18.84 22.24 -11.36
N SER A 31 -19.84 21.56 -10.81
CA SER A 31 -20.85 20.84 -11.60
C SER A 31 -22.27 21.13 -11.08
N GLU A 32 -23.05 21.83 -11.91
CA GLU A 32 -24.40 22.36 -11.62
C GLU A 32 -25.52 21.30 -11.52
N SER A 33 -25.25 19.99 -11.65
CA SER A 33 -26.28 18.95 -11.63
C SER A 33 -26.27 18.09 -10.36
N GLU A 34 -27.33 18.26 -9.57
CA GLU A 34 -27.44 17.87 -8.17
C GLU A 34 -27.67 16.36 -7.97
N GLU A 35 -26.92 15.79 -7.03
CA GLU A 35 -27.17 14.52 -6.31
C GLU A 35 -26.97 13.17 -7.03
N ALA A 36 -27.61 12.86 -8.17
CA ALA A 36 -27.49 11.53 -8.79
C ALA A 36 -26.17 11.34 -9.57
N PHE A 37 -25.69 12.40 -10.22
CA PHE A 37 -24.35 12.44 -10.83
C PHE A 37 -23.25 12.48 -9.78
N LYS A 38 -23.50 13.09 -8.60
CA LYS A 38 -22.50 13.20 -7.51
C LYS A 38 -22.08 11.82 -6.97
N ASN A 39 -23.02 10.91 -6.73
CA ASN A 39 -22.69 9.60 -6.13
C ASN A 39 -21.95 8.67 -7.11
N THR A 40 -22.32 8.72 -8.40
CA THR A 40 -21.62 7.94 -9.44
C THR A 40 -20.25 8.54 -9.79
N PHE A 41 -20.13 9.87 -9.82
CA PHE A 41 -18.86 10.57 -10.02
C PHE A 41 -17.89 10.32 -8.87
N LEU A 42 -18.33 10.45 -7.60
CA LEU A 42 -17.49 10.20 -6.43
C LEU A 42 -16.98 8.75 -6.38
N LYS A 43 -17.84 7.77 -6.68
CA LYS A 43 -17.41 6.37 -6.79
C LYS A 43 -16.38 6.17 -7.89
N ARG A 44 -16.53 6.83 -9.04
CA ARG A 44 -15.52 6.78 -10.12
C ARG A 44 -14.21 7.43 -9.69
N ALA A 45 -14.26 8.61 -9.07
CA ALA A 45 -13.08 9.30 -8.57
C ALA A 45 -12.34 8.48 -7.50
N GLU A 46 -13.07 7.89 -6.54
CA GLU A 46 -12.52 6.98 -5.54
C GLU A 46 -11.88 5.75 -6.19
N GLN A 47 -12.55 5.13 -7.16
CA GLN A 47 -12.02 3.99 -7.90
C GLN A 47 -10.76 4.34 -8.69
N SER A 48 -10.75 5.46 -9.42
CA SER A 48 -9.59 5.94 -10.16
C SER A 48 -8.43 6.25 -9.23
N ALA A 49 -8.65 7.01 -8.15
CA ALA A 49 -7.63 7.30 -7.16
C ALA A 49 -7.09 6.01 -6.50
N GLN A 50 -7.97 5.07 -6.15
CA GLN A 50 -7.56 3.78 -5.60
C GLN A 50 -6.73 2.97 -6.61
N GLN A 51 -7.08 2.99 -7.90
CA GLN A 51 -6.31 2.32 -8.95
C GLN A 51 -4.92 2.94 -9.10
N GLU A 52 -4.82 4.27 -9.13
CA GLU A 52 -3.53 4.97 -9.21
C GLU A 52 -2.62 4.62 -8.02
N VAL A 53 -3.15 4.67 -6.79
CA VAL A 53 -2.37 4.27 -5.61
C VAL A 53 -1.98 2.79 -5.68
N ARG A 54 -2.84 1.90 -6.19
CA ARG A 54 -2.49 0.49 -6.41
C ARG A 54 -1.33 0.34 -7.40
N GLN A 55 -1.33 1.08 -8.51
CA GLN A 55 -0.24 1.04 -9.49
C GLN A 55 1.06 1.60 -8.90
N LEU A 56 1.00 2.69 -8.16
CA LEU A 56 2.17 3.26 -7.48
C LEU A 56 2.79 2.28 -6.48
N VAL A 57 1.97 1.64 -5.64
CA VAL A 57 2.44 0.61 -4.70
C VAL A 57 3.05 -0.57 -5.45
N LYS A 58 2.38 -1.06 -6.51
CA LYS A 58 2.89 -2.16 -7.34
C LYS A 58 4.25 -1.82 -7.96
N HIS A 59 4.37 -0.67 -8.60
CA HIS A 59 5.63 -0.24 -9.22
C HIS A 59 6.73 -0.02 -8.20
N THR A 60 6.42 0.57 -7.05
CA THR A 60 7.39 0.76 -5.97
C THR A 60 7.90 -0.58 -5.46
N LEU A 61 7.00 -1.52 -5.15
CA LEU A 61 7.37 -2.87 -4.73
C LEU A 61 8.20 -3.60 -5.80
N HIS A 62 7.84 -3.45 -7.07
CA HIS A 62 8.62 -4.03 -8.18
C HIS A 62 10.05 -3.48 -8.21
N LYS A 63 10.21 -2.16 -8.18
CA LYS A 63 11.52 -1.50 -8.20
C LYS A 63 12.40 -1.95 -7.05
N ILE A 64 11.88 -1.89 -5.81
CA ILE A 64 12.69 -2.23 -4.63
C ILE A 64 13.00 -3.74 -4.56
N GLN A 65 12.12 -4.62 -5.04
CA GLN A 65 12.38 -6.08 -5.03
C GLN A 65 13.22 -6.56 -6.22
N LYS A 66 12.99 -6.04 -7.43
CA LYS A 66 13.52 -6.62 -8.68
C LYS A 66 14.67 -5.82 -9.28
N GLU A 67 14.56 -4.50 -9.27
CA GLU A 67 15.57 -3.62 -9.86
C GLU A 67 16.69 -3.33 -8.85
N TYR A 68 16.33 -2.79 -7.69
CA TYR A 68 17.30 -2.36 -6.68
C TYR A 68 17.65 -3.45 -5.67
N LYS A 69 16.77 -4.45 -5.49
CA LYS A 69 16.93 -5.57 -4.54
C LYS A 69 17.27 -5.11 -3.12
N THR A 70 16.68 -4.00 -2.69
CA THR A 70 17.00 -3.38 -1.40
C THR A 70 15.72 -3.13 -0.61
N ASP A 71 15.79 -3.37 0.69
CA ASP A 71 14.67 -3.16 1.61
C ASP A 71 14.72 -1.75 2.21
N VAL A 72 14.14 -0.79 1.49
CA VAL A 72 13.99 0.60 1.94
C VAL A 72 12.71 0.86 2.74
N ALA A 73 11.80 -0.12 2.78
CA ALA A 73 10.48 0.02 3.39
C ALA A 73 10.36 -0.64 4.78
N GLY A 74 11.41 -1.32 5.26
CA GLY A 74 11.49 -1.87 6.62
C GLY A 74 10.87 -3.25 6.78
N PHE A 75 10.86 -4.08 5.72
CA PHE A 75 10.38 -5.47 5.78
C PHE A 75 11.22 -6.31 6.75
N ASN A 76 12.53 -6.10 6.78
CA ASN A 76 13.50 -6.71 7.69
C ASN A 76 13.12 -6.46 9.15
N THR A 77 12.69 -5.23 9.46
CA THR A 77 12.41 -4.77 10.80
C THR A 77 11.15 -5.47 11.31
N SER A 78 10.12 -5.53 10.47
CA SER A 78 8.90 -6.28 10.78
C SER A 78 9.19 -7.78 11.00
N LEU A 79 10.02 -8.39 10.15
CA LEU A 79 10.44 -9.78 10.30
C LEU A 79 11.29 -10.01 11.56
N LYS A 80 12.22 -9.12 11.87
CA LYS A 80 13.10 -9.17 13.04
C LYS A 80 12.30 -9.08 14.35
N ILE A 81 11.30 -8.20 14.40
CA ILE A 81 10.44 -8.03 15.57
C ILE A 81 9.57 -9.28 15.79
N LYS A 82 8.90 -9.77 14.74
CA LYS A 82 7.92 -10.85 14.88
C LYS A 82 8.55 -12.25 14.89
N TYR A 83 9.64 -12.45 14.17
CA TYR A 83 10.30 -13.75 13.97
C TYR A 83 11.84 -13.63 14.07
N PRO A 84 12.39 -13.26 15.25
CA PRO A 84 13.83 -13.01 15.42
C PRO A 84 14.71 -14.21 15.06
N LYS A 85 14.27 -15.44 15.36
CA LYS A 85 15.00 -16.67 15.00
C LYS A 85 15.12 -16.87 13.49
N VAL A 86 14.09 -16.50 12.74
CA VAL A 86 14.07 -16.59 11.27
C VAL A 86 14.94 -15.49 10.68
N TRP A 87 14.80 -14.27 11.19
CA TRP A 87 15.65 -13.14 10.82
C TRP A 87 17.14 -13.49 10.93
N LYS A 88 17.56 -14.09 12.05
CA LYS A 88 18.97 -14.52 12.24
C LYS A 88 19.51 -15.48 11.20
N LYS A 89 18.66 -16.26 10.53
CA LYS A 89 19.08 -17.16 9.46
C LYS A 89 19.31 -16.44 8.13
N VAL A 90 18.58 -15.33 7.89
CA VAL A 90 18.56 -14.63 6.61
C VAL A 90 19.23 -13.26 6.64
N GLU A 91 19.66 -12.76 7.81
CA GLU A 91 20.17 -11.39 7.97
C GLU A 91 21.41 -11.09 7.10
N LYS A 92 22.24 -12.11 6.83
CA LYS A 92 23.46 -11.95 6.02
C LYS A 92 23.21 -11.88 4.52
N ASN A 93 22.12 -12.47 4.03
CA ASN A 93 21.75 -12.52 2.61
C ASN A 93 20.34 -11.94 2.38
N TRP A 94 19.94 -10.99 3.23
CA TRP A 94 18.58 -10.49 3.27
C TRP A 94 18.11 -9.93 1.93
N ASP A 95 18.96 -9.16 1.24
CA ASP A 95 18.63 -8.54 -0.05
C ASP A 95 18.22 -9.57 -1.10
N GLU A 96 18.92 -10.71 -1.15
CA GLU A 96 18.58 -11.80 -2.04
C GLU A 96 17.25 -12.46 -1.64
N VAL A 97 17.07 -12.75 -0.36
CA VAL A 97 15.83 -13.34 0.17
C VAL A 97 14.64 -12.43 -0.09
N PHE A 98 14.78 -11.14 0.21
CA PHE A 98 13.77 -10.11 0.01
C PHE A 98 13.35 -10.00 -1.47
N SER A 99 14.32 -10.01 -2.40
CA SER A 99 14.05 -9.92 -3.84
C SER A 99 13.17 -11.06 -4.39
N LYS A 100 13.17 -12.22 -3.71
CA LYS A 100 12.40 -13.42 -4.07
C LYS A 100 11.16 -13.62 -3.21
N THR A 101 10.99 -12.82 -2.15
CA THR A 101 9.92 -13.01 -1.17
C THR A 101 8.56 -12.61 -1.75
N PRO A 102 7.52 -13.45 -1.63
CA PRO A 102 6.17 -13.08 -2.03
C PRO A 102 5.62 -11.94 -1.17
N ILE A 103 5.14 -10.88 -1.82
CA ILE A 103 4.47 -9.76 -1.18
C ILE A 103 3.06 -9.65 -1.77
N LYS A 104 2.05 -9.76 -0.91
CA LYS A 104 0.68 -9.39 -1.23
C LYS A 104 0.45 -7.97 -0.73
N TYR A 105 -0.26 -7.17 -1.50
CA TYR A 105 -0.61 -5.81 -1.09
C TYR A 105 -2.10 -5.57 -1.29
N ASN A 106 -2.67 -4.81 -0.37
CA ASN A 106 -4.03 -4.32 -0.44
C ASN A 106 -4.05 -2.82 -0.17
N VAL A 107 -4.74 -2.09 -1.05
CA VAL A 107 -4.89 -0.64 -0.97
C VAL A 107 -6.37 -0.35 -0.83
N LYS A 108 -6.75 0.31 0.26
CA LYS A 108 -8.10 0.83 0.46
C LYS A 108 -8.01 2.35 0.53
N LEU A 109 -8.74 3.01 -0.36
CA LEU A 109 -8.89 4.45 -0.34
C LEU A 109 -10.36 4.78 -0.06
N THR A 110 -10.61 5.74 0.81
CA THR A 110 -11.95 6.22 1.12
C THR A 110 -11.97 7.74 0.99
N ILE A 111 -12.91 8.27 0.20
CA ILE A 111 -13.12 9.71 0.10
C ILE A 111 -14.20 10.10 1.12
N GLU A 112 -13.84 10.90 2.12
CA GLU A 112 -14.72 11.19 3.26
C GLU A 112 -15.69 12.35 2.99
N ASP A 113 -15.26 13.45 2.38
CA ASP A 113 -16.17 14.54 2.00
C ASP A 113 -15.48 15.59 1.11
N TYR A 114 -16.29 16.49 0.53
CA TYR A 114 -15.87 17.70 -0.16
C TYR A 114 -15.85 18.89 0.81
N GLY A 115 -14.84 19.75 0.70
CA GLY A 115 -14.89 21.06 1.35
C GLY A 115 -15.76 21.99 0.53
N THR A 116 -16.84 22.53 1.11
CA THR A 116 -17.55 23.69 0.58
C THR A 116 -16.80 24.95 1.00
N GLU A 117 -16.10 25.62 0.08
CA GLU A 117 -15.88 27.07 0.20
C GLU A 117 -17.18 27.74 -0.25
N GLY A 118 -18.05 27.98 0.72
CA GLY A 118 -19.14 28.94 0.59
C GLY A 118 -18.86 30.09 1.54
N ALA A 119 -18.23 31.15 1.04
CA ALA A 119 -18.20 32.48 1.65
C ALA A 119 -18.93 33.45 0.73
#